data_AF-A0A8J3CFB2-F1
#
_entry.id   AF-A0A8J3CFB2-F1
#
_cell.length_a   1.000
_cell.length_b   1.000
_cell.length_c   1.000
_cell.angle_alpha   90.00
_cell.angle_beta   90.00
_cell.angle_gamma   90.00
#
_symmetry.space_group_name_H-M   'P 1'
#
loop_
_entity.id
_entity.type
_entity.pdbx_description
1 polymer ?
#
loop_
_entity_poly.entity_id
_entity_poly.type
_entity_poly.pdbx_seq_one_letter_code
_entity_poly.pdbx_strand_id
1 'polypeptide(L)' 'MKLVEEVRTGRQLPPPDVARSIRLAAGVSQSRLARELGVHRLTVARWESGTRRPCGEQRASYVRLLARLHREVTR' A
#
# COMPACT_ATOMS: atom_id res chain seq x y z
N MET A 1 10.33 15.40 -13.79
CA MET A 1 8.89 15.62 -13.52
C MET A 1 8.48 14.95 -12.18
N LYS A 2 9.11 15.32 -11.05
CA LYS A 2 8.92 14.62 -9.76
C LYS A 2 7.61 14.99 -9.03
N LEU A 3 7.20 16.25 -9.13
CA LEU A 3 6.01 16.76 -8.42
C LEU A 3 4.69 16.19 -8.94
N VAL A 4 4.53 16.07 -10.26
CA VAL A 4 3.30 15.53 -10.87
C VAL A 4 3.07 14.07 -10.46
N GLU A 5 4.15 13.29 -10.37
CA GLU A 5 4.10 11.88 -9.97
C GLU A 5 3.75 11.71 -8.48
N GLU A 6 4.30 12.56 -7.61
CA GLU A 6 3.96 12.59 -6.19
C GLU A 6 2.48 12.92 -5.93
N VAL A 7 1.94 13.91 -6.66
CA VAL A 7 0.51 14.29 -6.56
C VAL A 7 -0.40 13.15 -7.04
N ARG A 8 -0.08 12.53 -8.19
CA ARG A 8 -0.84 11.38 -8.71
C ARG A 8 -0.84 10.22 -7.71
N THR A 9 0.33 9.88 -7.17
CA THR A 9 0.47 8.81 -6.18
C THR A 9 -0.29 9.12 -4.89
N GLY A 10 -0.30 10.38 -4.46
CA GLY A 10 -1.08 10.83 -3.30
C GLY A 10 -2.59 10.62 -3.47
N ARG A 11 -3.13 10.89 -4.67
CA ARG A 11 -4.55 10.65 -4.99
C ARG A 11 -4.91 9.17 -5.09
N GLN A 12 -3.94 8.33 -5.47
CA GLN A 12 -4.15 6.89 -5.67
C GLN A 12 -3.92 6.06 -4.40
N LEU A 13 -3.48 6.66 -3.29
CA LEU A 13 -3.35 5.97 -2.02
C LEU A 13 -4.75 5.71 -1.44
N PRO A 14 -5.20 4.45 -1.36
CA PRO A 14 -6.49 4.15 -0.75
C PRO A 14 -6.48 4.50 0.75
N PRO A 15 -7.65 4.74 1.35
CA PRO A 15 -7.80 4.81 2.79
C PRO A 15 -7.18 3.59 3.52
N PRO A 16 -6.65 3.74 4.75
CA PRO A 16 -5.97 2.66 5.48
C PRO A 16 -6.77 1.36 5.62
N ASP A 17 -8.07 1.48 5.88
CA ASP A 17 -9.03 0.38 5.99
C ASP A 17 -9.25 -0.33 4.65
N VAL A 18 -9.36 0.44 3.56
CA VAL A 18 -9.45 -0.11 2.20
C VAL A 18 -8.16 -0.84 1.81
N ALA A 19 -7.00 -0.26 2.11
CA ALA A 19 -5.70 -0.89 1.87
C ALA A 19 -5.58 -2.23 2.60
N ARG A 20 -5.99 -2.26 3.88
CA ARG A 20 -6.05 -3.48 4.69
C ARG A 20 -7.02 -4.50 4.08
N SER A 21 -8.20 -4.06 3.64
CA SER A 21 -9.20 -4.93 3.01
C SER A 21 -8.67 -5.59 1.76
N ILE A 22 -8.05 -4.82 0.84
CA ILE A 22 -7.41 -5.34 -0.37
C ILE A 22 -6.38 -6.42 -0.03
N ARG A 23 -5.52 -6.16 0.96
CA ARG A 23 -4.51 -7.13 1.39
C ARG A 23 -5.14 -8.42 1.92
N LEU A 24 -6.15 -8.31 2.77
CA LEU A 24 -6.82 -9.46 3.39
C LEU A 24 -7.58 -10.29 2.37
N ALA A 25 -8.30 -9.65 1.44
CA ALA A 25 -9.01 -10.33 0.37
C ALA A 25 -8.06 -11.08 -0.59
N ALA A 26 -6.82 -10.60 -0.72
CA ALA A 26 -5.75 -11.31 -1.44
C ALA A 26 -5.07 -12.44 -0.64
N GLY A 27 -5.48 -12.71 0.60
CA GLY A 27 -4.86 -13.71 1.46
C GLY A 27 -3.41 -13.39 1.85
N VAL A 28 -3.00 -12.12 1.78
CA VAL A 28 -1.61 -11.71 2.04
C VAL A 28 -1.45 -11.24 3.49
N SER A 29 -0.43 -11.74 4.20
CA SER A 29 -0.11 -11.25 5.55
C SER A 29 0.65 -9.91 5.50
N GLN A 30 0.57 -9.12 6.59
CA GLN A 30 1.36 -7.88 6.69
C GLN A 30 2.87 -8.13 6.53
N SER A 31 3.38 -9.24 7.07
CA SER A 31 4.80 -9.59 6.96
C SER A 31 5.22 -9.90 5.53
N ARG A 32 4.38 -10.61 4.77
CA ARG A 32 4.65 -10.92 3.36
C ARG A 32 4.65 -9.65 2.51
N LEU A 33 3.64 -8.79 2.72
CA LEU A 33 3.55 -7.50 2.04
C LEU A 33 4.75 -6.60 2.37
N ALA A 34 5.15 -6.56 3.64
CA ALA A 34 6.28 -5.76 4.10
C ALA A 34 7.60 -6.23 3.48
N ARG A 35 7.80 -7.54 3.38
CA ARG A 35 8.97 -8.14 2.73
C ARG A 35 9.05 -7.76 1.25
N GLU A 36 7.93 -7.80 0.53
CA GLU A 36 7.87 -7.36 -0.87
C GLU A 36 8.22 -5.87 -1.03
N LEU A 37 7.82 -5.05 -0.07
CA LEU A 37 8.06 -3.61 -0.07
C LEU A 37 9.42 -3.21 0.53
N GLY A 38 10.22 -4.17 1.00
CA GLY A 38 11.50 -3.89 1.66
C GLY A 38 11.37 -3.09 2.97
N VAL A 39 10.24 -3.20 3.67
CA VAL A 39 9.99 -2.49 4.94
C VAL A 39 9.73 -3.45 6.10
N HIS A 40 9.79 -2.95 7.32
CA HIS A 40 9.43 -3.73 8.51
C HIS A 40 7.90 -3.97 8.58
N ARG A 41 7.46 -5.13 9.09
CA ARG A 41 6.03 -5.47 9.27
C ARG A 41 5.25 -4.37 10.00
N LEU A 42 5.85 -3.80 11.05
CA LEU A 42 5.23 -2.74 11.86
C LEU A 42 4.98 -1.46 11.04
N THR A 43 5.77 -1.20 10.00
CA THR A 43 5.55 -0.09 9.07
C THR A 43 4.24 -0.26 8.32
N VAL A 44 3.98 -1.46 7.77
CA VAL A 44 2.71 -1.78 7.11
C VAL A 44 1.54 -1.70 8.10
N ALA A 45 1.72 -2.22 9.33
CA ALA A 45 0.69 -2.14 10.36
C ALA A 45 0.29 -0.69 10.68
N ARG A 46 1.27 0.23 10.78
CA ARG A 46 1.02 1.66 11.01
C ARG A 46 0.38 2.36 9.81
N TRP A 47 0.66 1.90 8.59
CA TRP A 47 0.00 2.39 7.38
C TRP A 47 -1.47 1.97 7.34
N GLU A 48 -1.74 0.70 7.62
CA GLU A 48 -3.10 0.12 7.63
C GLU A 48 -3.95 0.61 8.80
N SER A 49 -3.35 1.05 9.91
CA SER A 49 -4.07 1.70 11.01
C SER A 49 -4.19 3.21 10.86
N GLY A 50 -3.58 3.80 9.83
CA GLY A 50 -3.58 5.25 9.60
C GLY A 50 -2.71 6.06 10.57
N THR A 51 -2.03 5.44 11.53
CA THR A 51 -1.14 6.15 12.49
C THR A 51 0.11 6.71 11.82
N ARG A 52 0.48 6.18 10.65
CA ARG A 52 1.52 6.74 9.79
C ARG A 52 1.09 6.64 8.33
N ARG A 53 1.41 7.64 7.51
CA ARG A 53 1.23 7.55 6.06
C ARG A 53 2.55 7.20 5.36
N PRO A 54 2.53 6.37 4.30
CA PRO A 54 3.70 6.17 3.45
C PRO A 54 4.04 7.46 2.67
N CYS A 55 5.32 7.67 2.37
CA CYS A 55 5.83 8.82 1.64
C CYS A 55 6.86 8.41 0.57
N GLY A 56 7.13 9.31 -0.37
CA GLY A 56 8.12 9.08 -1.44
C GLY A 56 7.92 7.76 -2.18
N GLU A 57 9.02 7.06 -2.43
CA GLU A 57 9.03 5.79 -3.16
C GLU A 57 8.21 4.69 -2.48
N GLN A 58 8.19 4.65 -1.14
CA GLN A 58 7.42 3.66 -0.38
C GLN A 58 5.92 3.83 -0.66
N ARG A 59 5.43 5.07 -0.79
CA ARG A 59 4.05 5.32 -1.18
C ARG A 59 3.78 4.80 -2.59
N ALA A 60 4.65 5.11 -3.55
CA ALA A 60 4.48 4.69 -4.93
C ALA A 60 4.46 3.16 -5.07
N SER A 61 5.40 2.47 -4.43
CA SER A 61 5.46 1.01 -4.41
C SER A 61 4.25 0.39 -3.72
N TYR A 62 3.81 0.95 -2.59
CA TYR A 62 2.63 0.45 -1.88
C TYR A 62 1.36 0.59 -2.70
N VAL A 63 1.13 1.76 -3.32
CA VAL A 63 -0.02 2.03 -4.20
C VAL A 63 -0.04 1.06 -5.38
N ARG A 64 1.09 0.89 -6.08
CA ARG A 64 1.19 -0.03 -7.21
C ARG A 64 0.89 -1.47 -6.80
N LEU A 65 1.44 -1.92 -5.67
CA LEU A 65 1.24 -3.27 -5.18
C LEU A 65 -0.22 -3.53 -4.79
N LEU A 66 -0.85 -2.61 -4.05
CA LEU A 66 -2.27 -2.72 -3.71
C LEU A 66 -3.16 -2.73 -4.96
N ALA A 67 -2.90 -1.87 -5.94
CA ALA A 67 -3.66 -1.85 -7.18
C ALA A 67 -3.56 -3.18 -7.95
N ARG A 68 -2.37 -3.83 -7.93
CA ARG A 68 -2.19 -5.15 -8.54
C ARG A 68 -2.94 -6.24 -7.77
N LEU A 69 -2.80 -6.27 -6.44
CA LEU A 69 -3.54 -7.22 -5.59
C LEU A 69 -5.05 -7.10 -5.77
N HIS A 70 -5.58 -5.88 -5.79
CA HIS A 70 -7.01 -5.65 -5.95
C HIS A 70 -7.55 -6.20 -7.27
N ARG A 71 -6.80 -6.04 -8.38
CA ARG A 71 -7.18 -6.61 -9.68
C ARG A 71 -7.19 -8.14 -9.68
N GLU A 72 -6.25 -8.79 -9.00
CA GLU A 72 -6.23 -10.26 -8.95
C GLU A 72 -7.37 -10.84 -8.10
N VAL A 73 -7.83 -10.11 -7.09
CA VAL A 73 -8.93 -10.56 -6.22
C VAL A 73 -10.31 -10.30 -6.84
N THR A 74 -10.44 -9.30 -7.71
CA THR A 74 -11.72 -8.91 -8.34
C THR A 74 -11.96 -9.60 -9.69
N ARG A 75 -11.14 -10.59 -10.04
CA ARG A 75 -11.35 -11.47 -11.19
C ARG A 75 -12.16 -12.69 -10.79
#